data_AF-A0A0F9MPY8-F1
#
_entry.id   AF-A0A0F9MPY8-F1
#
_cell.length_a   1.000
_cell.length_b   1.000
_cell.length_c   1.000
_cell.angle_alpha   90.00
_cell.angle_beta   90.00
_cell.angle_gamma   90.00
#
_symmetry.space_group_name_H-M   'P 1'
#
loop_
_entity.id
_entity.type
_entity.pdbx_description
1 polymer ?
#
loop_
_entity_poly.entity_id
_entity_poly.type
_entity_poly.pdbx_seq_one_letter_code
_entity_poly.pdbx_strand_id
1 'polypeptide(L)' 'MAKKKYSFLPPECSVCGESLAGAEATVAGMKGNVAMGYCPNCGAANPLTDKPTEPTEPTEPTEPSEPAEPSEPEA' A
#
# COMPACT_ATOMS: atom_id res chain seq x y z
N MET A 1 -4.13 14.84 -2.80
CA MET A 1 -4.85 13.83 -2.00
C MET A 1 -4.65 12.48 -2.69
N ALA A 2 -3.82 11.60 -2.13
CA ALA A 2 -3.59 10.29 -2.73
C ALA A 2 -4.92 9.51 -2.71
N LYS A 3 -5.44 9.15 -3.89
CA LYS A 3 -6.60 8.28 -4.02
C LYS A 3 -6.15 6.91 -3.52
N LYS A 4 -6.43 6.58 -2.25
CA LYS A 4 -6.20 5.23 -1.71
C LYS A 4 -6.95 4.25 -2.60
N LYS A 5 -6.19 3.40 -3.29
CA LYS A 5 -6.74 2.39 -4.19
C LYS A 5 -7.07 1.18 -3.36
N TYR A 6 -8.35 1.00 -3.09
CA TYR A 6 -8.88 -0.19 -2.44
C TYR A 6 -9.10 -1.27 -3.49
N SER A 7 -8.57 -2.46 -3.23
CA SER A 7 -8.77 -3.62 -4.08
C SER A 7 -9.71 -4.60 -3.40
N PHE A 8 -10.61 -5.23 -4.16
CA PHE A 8 -11.46 -6.30 -3.64
C PHE A 8 -10.64 -7.55 -3.28
N LEU A 9 -10.95 -8.11 -2.12
CA LEU A 9 -10.38 -9.35 -1.61
C LEU A 9 -11.58 -10.24 -1.22
N PRO A 10 -11.92 -11.32 -1.95
CA PRO A 10 -11.25 -12.00 -3.08
C PRO A 10 -11.34 -11.28 -4.45
N PRO A 11 -10.53 -11.70 -5.45
CA PRO A 11 -10.56 -11.17 -6.83
C PRO A 11 -11.81 -11.55 -7.62
N GLU A 12 -12.75 -12.27 -7.01
CA GLU A 12 -13.97 -12.77 -7.62
C GLU A 12 -15.12 -12.57 -6.65
N CYS A 13 -16.26 -12.10 -7.13
CA CYS A 13 -17.43 -11.95 -6.28
C CYS A 13 -17.90 -13.33 -5.82
N SER A 14 -17.92 -13.58 -4.51
CA SER A 14 -18.39 -14.87 -3.97
C SER A 14 -19.87 -15.16 -4.22
N VAL A 15 -20.65 -14.17 -4.72
CA VAL A 15 -22.09 -14.31 -4.98
C VAL A 15 -22.36 -14.58 -6.47
N CYS A 16 -21.87 -13.73 -7.37
CA CYS A 16 -22.13 -13.87 -8.81
C CYS A 16 -20.96 -14.47 -9.61
N GLY A 17 -19.79 -14.66 -8.99
CA GLY A 17 -18.59 -15.19 -9.66
C GLY A 17 -17.86 -14.18 -10.56
N GLU A 18 -18.30 -12.92 -10.60
CA GLU A 18 -17.66 -11.93 -11.48
C GLU A 18 -16.26 -11.55 -10.98
N SER A 19 -15.30 -11.40 -11.90
CA SER A 19 -13.94 -10.99 -11.58
C SER A 19 -13.91 -9.54 -11.10
N LEU A 20 -13.59 -9.35 -9.82
CA LEU A 20 -13.33 -8.07 -9.16
C LEU A 20 -11.82 -7.73 -9.13
N ALA A 21 -10.97 -8.58 -9.72
CA ALA A 21 -9.54 -8.38 -9.84
C ALA A 21 -9.20 -7.04 -10.52
N GLY A 22 -8.61 -6.12 -9.77
CA GLY A 22 -8.23 -4.80 -10.29
C GLY A 22 -9.38 -3.79 -10.39
N ALA A 23 -10.60 -4.16 -9.99
CA ALA A 23 -11.69 -3.20 -9.87
C ALA A 23 -11.42 -2.27 -8.67
N GLU A 24 -11.27 -0.97 -8.94
CA GLU A 24 -11.20 0.05 -7.90
C GLU A 24 -12.59 0.25 -7.32
N ALA A 25 -12.79 -0.13 -6.06
CA ALA A 25 -14.05 0.11 -5.37
C ALA A 25 -13.96 1.32 -4.44
N THR A 26 -15.01 2.12 -4.45
CA THR A 26 -15.26 3.06 -3.36
C THR A 26 -15.73 2.29 -2.14
N VAL A 27 -15.21 2.66 -0.96
CA VAL A 27 -15.68 2.12 0.31
C VAL A 27 -17.14 2.49 0.48
N ALA A 28 -18.00 1.48 0.44
CA ALA A 28 -19.44 1.64 0.57
C ALA A 28 -19.95 1.32 1.98
N GLY A 29 -19.12 0.65 2.78
CA GLY A 29 -19.36 0.40 4.20
C GLY A 29 -18.11 -0.08 4.92
N MET A 30 -18.25 -0.31 6.22
CA MET A 30 -17.21 -0.91 7.07
C MET A 30 -17.81 -2.06 7.86
N LYS A 31 -17.13 -3.22 7.85
CA LYS A 31 -17.45 -4.35 8.73
C LYS A 31 -16.34 -4.48 9.77
N GLY A 32 -16.58 -3.93 10.95
CA GLY A 32 -15.53 -3.72 11.95
C GLY A 32 -14.47 -2.77 11.39
N ASN A 33 -13.23 -3.22 11.32
CA ASN A 33 -12.09 -2.44 10.81
C ASN A 33 -11.78 -2.68 9.33
N VAL A 34 -12.60 -3.48 8.64
CA VAL A 34 -12.40 -3.85 7.23
C VAL A 34 -13.35 -3.04 6.37
N ALA A 35 -12.80 -2.32 5.39
CA ALA A 35 -13.59 -1.62 4.38
C ALA A 35 -14.33 -2.64 3.51
N MET A 36 -15.58 -2.34 3.16
CA MET A 36 -16.43 -3.18 2.31
C MET A 36 -16.86 -2.38 1.09
N GLY A 37 -16.80 -3.00 -0.08
CA GLY A 37 -17.28 -2.47 -1.35
C GLY A 37 -18.45 -3.30 -1.85
N TYR A 38 -19.24 -2.75 -2.77
CA TYR A 38 -20.30 -3.48 -3.44
C TYR A 38 -19.83 -3.94 -4.82
N CYS A 39 -20.10 -5.20 -5.16
CA CYS A 39 -19.90 -5.70 -6.51
C CYS A 39 -20.77 -4.89 -7.49
N PRO A 40 -20.22 -4.33 -8.57
CA PRO A 40 -20.98 -3.53 -9.52
C PRO A 40 -22.00 -4.35 -10.33
N ASN A 41 -21.84 -5.67 -10.37
CA ASN A 41 -22.72 -6.58 -11.11
C ASN A 41 -23.97 -6.97 -10.30
N CYS A 42 -23.77 -7.49 -9.08
CA CYS A 42 -24.85 -8.06 -8.28
C CYS A 42 -25.14 -7.28 -6.98
N GLY A 43 -24.34 -6.27 -6.65
CA GLY A 43 -24.49 -5.48 -5.42
C GLY A 43 -24.05 -6.19 -4.15
N ALA A 44 -23.42 -7.36 -4.23
CA ALA A 44 -22.95 -8.09 -3.04
C ALA A 44 -21.83 -7.33 -2.31
N ALA A 45 -21.89 -7.30 -0.98
CA ALA A 45 -20.83 -6.72 -0.15
C ALA A 45 -19.60 -7.64 -0.17
N ASN A 46 -18.46 -7.12 -0.62
CA ASN A 46 -17.19 -7.83 -0.67
C ASN A 46 -16.12 -7.05 0.12
N PRO A 47 -15.22 -7.73 0.84
CA PRO A 47 -14.15 -7.07 1.57
C PRO A 47 -13.22 -6.32 0.62
N LEU A 48 -12.77 -5.16 1.07
CA LEU A 48 -11.71 -4.38 0.44
C LEU A 48 -10.46 -4.47 1.30
N THR A 49 -9.32 -4.60 0.63
CA THR A 49 -8.01 -4.42 1.26
C THR A 49 -7.42 -3.08 0.81
N ASP A 50 -6.82 -2.36 1.74
CA ASP A 50 -5.94 -1.24 1.41
C ASP A 50 -4.69 -1.88 0.82
N LYS A 51 -4.40 -1.66 -0.47
CA LYS A 51 -3.11 -2.10 -1.01
C LYS A 51 -2.05 -1.34 -0.23
N PRO A 52 -1.16 -2.01 0.54
CA PRO A 52 -0.08 -1.29 1.19
C PRO A 52 0.69 -0.56 0.11
N THR A 53 0.73 0.78 0.19
CA THR A 53 1.77 1.54 -0.50
C THR A 53 3.09 0.93 -0.04
N GLU A 54 3.84 0.35 -0.98
CA GLU A 54 5.17 -0.19 -0.68
C GLU A 54 5.93 0.86 0.14
N PRO A 55 6.54 0.47 1.28
CA PRO A 55 7.38 1.39 2.01
C PRO A 55 8.51 1.82 1.08
N THR A 56 8.65 3.12 0.85
CA THR A 56 9.82 3.66 0.17
C THR A 56 11.05 3.17 0.95
N GLU A 57 11.93 2.40 0.30
CA GLU A 57 13.14 1.89 0.95
C GLU A 57 13.93 3.06 1.56
N PRO A 58 14.45 2.91 2.79
CA PRO A 58 15.31 3.93 3.37
C PRO A 58 16.59 4.04 2.53
N THR A 59 16.92 5.25 2.09
CA THR A 59 18.20 5.51 1.43
C THR A 59 19.33 5.20 2.42
N GLU A 60 20.29 4.37 2.01
CA GLU A 60 21.43 4.00 2.86
C GLU A 60 22.17 5.24 3.40
N PRO A 61 22.60 5.24 4.67
CA PRO A 61 23.40 6.32 5.21
C PRO A 61 24.77 6.33 4.51
N THR A 62 25.13 7.48 3.93
CA THR A 62 26.48 7.69 3.41
C THR A 62 27.47 7.64 4.58
N GLU A 63 28.49 6.78 4.50
CA GLU A 63 29.53 6.70 5.52
C GLU A 63 30.23 8.07 5.71
N PRO A 64 30.53 8.46 6.96
CA PRO A 64 31.31 9.66 7.22
C PRO A 64 32.76 9.45 6.75
N SER A 65 33.22 10.34 5.87
CA SER A 65 34.62 10.38 5.47
C SER A 65 35.51 10.66 6.69
N GLU A 66 36.52 9.84 6.90
CA GLU A 66 37.45 9.95 8.03
C GLU A 66 38.21 11.30 7.99
N PRO A 67 38.45 11.93 9.15
CA PRO A 67 39.23 13.17 9.19
C PRO A 67 40.70 12.88 8.90
N ALA A 68 41.29 13.65 7.97
CA ALA A 68 42.72 13.60 7.70
C ALA A 68 43.52 14.04 8.94
N GLU A 69 44.47 13.21 9.36
CA GLU A 69 45.37 13.52 10.47
C GLU A 69 46.26 14.74 10.15
N PRO A 70 46.50 15.64 11.11
CA PRO A 70 47.41 16.76 10.90
C PRO A 70 48.85 16.25 10.84
N SER A 71 49.58 16.58 9.77
CA SER A 71 51.03 16.37 9.72
C SER A 71 51.72 17.26 10.76
N GLU A 72 52.47 16.62 11.64
CA GLU A 72 53.29 17.26 12.65
C GLU A 72 54.40 18.10 11.97
N PRO A 73 54.62 19.38 12.35
CA PRO A 73 55.71 20.15 11.82
C PRO A 73 57.02 19.77 12.54
N GLU A 74 58.00 19.28 11.77
CA GLU A 74 59.37 19.07 12.26
C GLU A 74 60.01 20.43 12.61
N ALA A 75 60.53 20.54 13.84
CA ALA A 75 61.26 21.69 14.36
C ALA A 75 62.65 21.25 14.87
#